data_AF-A0A4V0HBB5-F1
#
_entry.id   AF-A0A4V0HBB5-F1
#
_cell.length_a   1.000
_cell.length_b   1.000
_cell.length_c   1.000
_cell.angle_alpha   90.00
_cell.angle_beta   90.00
_cell.angle_gamma   90.00
#
_symmetry.space_group_name_H-M   'P 1'
#
loop_
_entity.id
_entity.type
_entity.pdbx_description
1 polymer ?
#
loop_
_entity_poly.entity_id
_entity_poly.type
_entity_poly.pdbx_seq_one_letter_code
_entity_poly.pdbx_strand_id
1 'polypeptide(L)' 'MKLNYEDKLEIYRLKKSGVSWTQLEIQFGVNRCNLKYSIRLMDRYGVEIVKKQKYQAYSSEMKQEMINKVLKDG' A
#
# COMPACT_ATOMS: atom_id res chain seq x y z
N MET A 1 -4.89 13.06 8.55
CA MET A 1 -3.65 12.45 9.08
C MET A 1 -3.25 11.29 8.16
N LYS A 2 -1.94 10.99 8.03
CA LYS A 2 -1.46 9.90 7.17
C LYS A 2 -1.08 8.72 8.07
N LEU A 3 -1.70 7.55 7.86
CA LEU A 3 -1.41 6.34 8.66
C LEU A 3 0.07 5.95 8.55
N ASN A 4 0.73 5.77 9.69
CA ASN A 4 2.08 5.24 9.75
C ASN A 4 2.06 3.71 9.47
N TYR A 5 3.24 3.07 9.42
CA TYR A 5 3.31 1.63 9.15
C TYR A 5 2.68 0.79 10.27
N GLU A 6 2.94 1.14 11.53
CA GLU A 6 2.39 0.48 12.71
C GLU A 6 0.86 0.60 12.77
N ASP A 7 0.31 1.78 12.46
CA ASP A 7 -1.14 1.99 12.41
C ASP A 7 -1.80 1.04 11.40
N LYS A 8 -1.18 0.86 10.23
CA LYS A 8 -1.69 -0.04 9.20
C LYS A 8 -1.62 -1.50 9.64
N LEU A 9 -0.52 -1.90 10.29
CA LEU A 9 -0.39 -3.25 10.86
C LEU A 9 -1.44 -3.50 11.93
N GLU A 10 -1.69 -2.52 12.80
CA GLU A 10 -2.67 -2.63 13.88
C GLU A 10 -4.09 -2.73 13.32
N ILE A 11 -4.45 -1.92 12.33
CA ILE A 11 -5.73 -2.03 11.60
C ILE A 11 -5.91 -3.44 11.04
N TYR A 12 -4.85 -4.02 10.45
CA TYR A 12 -4.91 -5.37 9.87
C TYR A 12 -5.11 -6.44 10.96
N ARG A 13 -4.38 -6.36 12.07
CA ARG A 13 -4.54 -7.26 13.23
C ARG A 13 -5.94 -7.18 13.83
N LEU A 14 -6.42 -5.96 14.11
CA LEU A 14 -7.76 -5.70 14.63
C LEU A 14 -8.85 -6.20 13.68
N LYS A 15 -8.65 -6.05 12.36
CA LYS A 15 -9.60 -6.59 11.40
C LYS A 15 -9.64 -8.12 11.44
N LYS A 16 -8.49 -8.79 11.52
CA LYS A 16 -8.41 -10.25 11.61
C LYS A 16 -8.95 -10.80 12.93
N SER A 17 -8.90 -10.03 14.02
CA SER A 17 -9.54 -10.39 15.29
C SER A 17 -11.05 -10.15 15.33
N GLY A 18 -11.64 -9.60 14.26
CA GLY A 18 -13.10 -9.47 14.11
C GLY A 18 -13.67 -8.09 14.44
N VAL A 19 -12.84 -7.07 14.66
CA VAL A 19 -13.31 -5.70 14.94
C VAL A 19 -14.18 -5.15 13.80
N SER A 20 -15.24 -4.43 14.15
CA SER A 20 -16.16 -3.84 13.18
C SER A 20 -15.52 -2.71 12.37
N TRP A 21 -16.00 -2.48 11.15
CA TRP A 21 -15.49 -1.40 10.31
C TRP A 21 -15.74 -0.03 10.96
N THR A 22 -16.93 0.19 11.53
CA THR A 22 -17.30 1.46 12.16
C THR A 22 -16.34 1.83 13.29
N GLN A 23 -15.92 0.86 14.09
CA GLN A 23 -14.96 1.11 15.18
C GLN A 23 -13.57 1.48 14.64
N LEU A 24 -13.09 0.81 13.59
CA LEU A 24 -11.82 1.17 12.94
C LEU A 24 -11.89 2.57 12.29
N GLU A 25 -13.02 2.93 11.68
CA GLU A 25 -13.21 4.24 11.07
C GLU A 25 -13.13 5.36 12.11
N ILE A 26 -13.79 5.19 13.26
CA ILE A 26 -13.79 6.17 14.36
C ILE A 26 -12.39 6.25 15.00
N GLN A 27 -11.78 5.11 15.30
CA GLN A 27 -10.50 5.05 16.00
C GLN A 27 -9.35 5.65 15.18
N PHE A 28 -9.29 5.35 13.88
CA PHE A 28 -8.20 5.79 13.02
C PHE A 28 -8.54 7.05 12.20
N GLY A 29 -9.81 7.49 12.20
CA GLY A 29 -10.26 8.65 11.42
C GLY A 29 -10.12 8.44 9.91
N VAL A 30 -10.29 7.20 9.43
CA VAL A 30 -10.11 6.82 8.02
C VAL A 30 -11.38 6.22 7.47
N ASN A 31 -11.74 6.60 6.25
CA ASN A 31 -12.91 6.06 5.55
C ASN A 31 -12.83 4.54 5.32
N ARG A 32 -13.96 3.84 5.46
CA ARG A 32 -14.12 2.40 5.18
C ARG A 32 -13.46 1.91 3.90
N CYS A 33 -13.60 2.65 2.80
CA CYS A 33 -13.07 2.26 1.49
C CYS A 33 -11.54 2.17 1.53
N ASN A 34 -10.87 3.11 2.18
CA ASN A 34 -9.41 3.12 2.33
C ASN A 34 -8.93 1.96 3.22
N LEU A 35 -9.67 1.66 4.29
CA LEU A 35 -9.38 0.52 5.16
C LEU A 35 -9.53 -0.81 4.41
N LYS A 36 -10.66 -0.99 3.70
CA LYS A 36 -10.91 -2.17 2.85
C LYS A 36 -9.81 -2.36 1.81
N TYR A 37 -9.41 -1.28 1.14
CA TYR A 37 -8.35 -1.31 0.15
C TYR A 37 -7.01 -1.76 0.75
N SER A 38 -6.63 -1.17 1.90
CA SER A 38 -5.38 -1.50 2.58
C SER A 38 -5.34 -2.96 3.03
N ILE A 39 -6.45 -3.49 3.55
CA ILE A 39 -6.54 -4.89 3.95
C ILE A 39 -6.47 -5.83 2.74
N ARG A 40 -7.15 -5.52 1.64
CA ARG A 40 -7.06 -6.32 0.40
C ARG A 40 -5.65 -6.38 -0.17
N LEU A 41 -4.89 -5.27 -0.08
CA LEU A 41 -3.49 -5.23 -0.47
C LEU A 41 -2.65 -6.20 0.38
N MET A 42 -2.82 -6.15 1.70
CA MET A 42 -2.09 -7.04 2.61
C MET A 42 -2.49 -8.52 2.44
N ASP A 43 -3.77 -8.80 2.23
CA ASP A 43 -4.26 -10.16 1.98
C ASP A 43 -3.66 -10.76 0.70
N ARG A 44 -3.43 -9.93 -0.32
CA ARG A 44 -2.91 -10.38 -1.62
C ARG A 44 -1.39 -10.49 -1.67
N TYR A 45 -0.68 -9.51 -1.13
CA TYR A 45 0.77 -9.38 -1.31
C TYR A 45 1.57 -9.55 -0.01
N GLY A 46 0.89 -9.81 1.11
CA GLY A 46 1.49 -9.83 2.44
C GLY A 46 1.58 -8.43 3.08
N VAL A 47 1.85 -8.41 4.39
CA VAL A 47 1.85 -7.18 5.19
C VAL A 47 2.97 -6.20 4.83
N GLU A 48 4.08 -6.67 4.26
CA GLU A 48 5.21 -5.81 3.86
C GLU A 48 4.85 -4.81 2.75
N ILE A 49 3.75 -5.04 1.99
CA ILE A 49 3.33 -4.13 0.91
C ILE A 49 2.98 -2.73 1.42
N VAL A 50 2.57 -2.60 2.68
CA VAL A 50 2.21 -1.29 3.25
C VAL A 50 3.39 -0.57 3.90
N LYS A 51 4.53 -1.25 3.99
CA LYS A 51 5.79 -0.68 4.44
C LYS A 51 6.26 0.32 3.40
N LYS A 52 6.53 1.54 3.85
CA LYS A 52 7.07 2.56 2.96
C LYS A 52 8.49 2.16 2.56
N GLN A 53 8.65 1.71 1.33
CA GLN A 53 9.99 1.51 0.76
C GLN A 53 10.63 2.86 0.45
N LYS A 54 11.97 2.91 0.47
CA LYS A 54 12.69 4.06 -0.08
C LYS A 54 12.39 4.12 -1.57
N TYR A 55 12.20 5.33 -2.09
CA TYR A 55 12.07 5.52 -3.53
C TYR A 55 13.35 5.02 -4.20
N GLN A 56 13.25 3.91 -4.91
CA GLN A 56 14.31 3.41 -5.77
C GLN A 56 14.08 4.02 -7.15
N ALA A 57 14.76 5.13 -7.41
CA ALA A 57 14.72 5.77 -8.72
C ALA A 57 15.37 4.82 -9.74
N TYR A 58 14.69 4.54 -10.85
CA TYR A 58 15.38 3.95 -11.99
C TYR A 58 16.51 4.88 -12.45
N SER A 59 17.67 4.31 -12.76
CA SER A 59 18.78 5.07 -13.32
C SER A 59 18.36 5.71 -14.65
N SER A 60 19.01 6.83 -15.01
CA SER A 60 18.76 7.49 -16.29
C SER A 60 19.02 6.55 -17.46
N GLU A 61 20.00 5.66 -17.34
CA GLU A 61 20.34 4.64 -18.33
C GLU A 61 19.21 3.64 -18.53
N MET A 62 18.65 3.06 -17.45
CA MET A 62 17.52 2.13 -17.55
C MET A 62 16.30 2.79 -18.18
N LYS A 63 16.02 4.06 -17.82
CA LYS A 63 14.91 4.81 -18.42
C LYS A 63 15.11 4.99 -19.92
N GLN A 64 16.32 5.36 -20.34
CA GLN A 64 16.65 5.54 -21.76
C GLN A 64 16.59 4.22 -22.53
N GLU A 65 17.05 3.12 -21.93
CA GLU A 65 16.96 1.78 -22.52
C GLU A 65 15.51 1.36 -22.77
N MET A 66 14.62 1.52 -21.78
CA MET A 66 13.19 1.23 -21.92
C MET A 66 12.54 2.07 -23.02
N ILE A 67 12.85 3.37 -23.09
CA ILE A 67 12.34 4.27 -24.15
C ILE A 67 12.80 3.78 -25.53
N ASN A 68 14.08 3.47 -25.67
CA ASN A 68 14.64 3.00 -26.93
C ASN A 68 14.07 1.65 -27.38
N LYS A 69 13.73 0.74 -26.45
CA LYS A 69 13.04 -0.52 -26.77
C LYS A 69 11.67 -0.27 -27.40
N VAL A 70 10.84 0.56 -26.75
CA VAL A 70 9.50 0.91 -27.26
C VAL A 70 9.57 1.59 -28.63
N LEU A 71 10.56 2.45 -28.86
CA LEU A 71 10.74 3.15 -30.14
C LEU A 71 11.28 2.27 -31.28
N LYS A 72 11.94 1.15 -30.96
CA LYS A 72 12.48 0.21 -31.97
C LYS A 72 11.48 -0.88 -32.36
N ASP A 73 10.60 -1.24 -31.44
CA ASP A 73 9.61 -2.31 -31.61
C ASP A 73 8.22 -1.78 -32.08
N GLY A 74 8.08 -0.47 -32.32
CA GLY A 74 6.87 0.19 -32.83
C GLY A 74 7.03 0.70 -34.25
#